data_AF-A0A2V8R0D9-F1
#
_entry.id   AF-A0A2V8R0D9-F1
#
_cell.length_a   1.000
_cell.length_b   1.000
_cell.length_c   1.000
_cell.angle_alpha   90.00
_cell.angle_beta   90.00
_cell.angle_gamma   90.00
#
_symmetry.space_group_name_H-M   'P 1'
#
loop_
_entity.id
_entity.type
_entity.pdbx_description
1 polymer ?
#
loop_
_entity_poly.entity_id
_entity_poly.type
_entity_poly.pdbx_seq_one_letter_code
_entity_poly.pdbx_strand_id
1 'polypeptide(L)'
;MAKIKDKVKNALDEARMLVLGAQVLVGLQFRSVFEKGFESLPVPSQALKLAGLGLMLLAVGLLISPAAYHRLVERGEDTEEIHRYTSKLMGFALLPFALGLGIDLYVAAQKVVGWKTGAAAGLLGLLVAVFFWYLLELYRRRERAGEIAEKKREEQEVDEPKDEERDERKKLSDKIKHVLTECRVVLPGAQALMGFQFIAILTESFDKLPSGSKYVHLACIGLNALTIVLLMTPAAYHRIVEQGQETEHFHRFASKMLVAALVPLALGLSGDVYVVVQKVTDSQLVSIVSALVILAIFWELWFGLTLYRRTQRKYAS
;
A
#
# COMPACT_ATOMS: atom_id res chain seq x y z
N MET A 1 -12.58 -22.97 -11.97
CA MET A 1 -11.84 -22.81 -10.68
C MET A 1 -10.33 -22.64 -10.84
N ALA A 2 -9.70 -21.75 -10.06
CA ALA A 2 -8.23 -21.68 -9.94
C ALA A 2 -7.68 -22.90 -9.18
N LYS A 3 -6.58 -23.50 -9.67
CA LYS A 3 -5.95 -24.67 -9.03
C LYS A 3 -5.35 -24.28 -7.68
N ILE A 4 -5.23 -25.23 -6.75
CA ILE A 4 -4.67 -24.95 -5.41
C ILE A 4 -3.26 -24.35 -5.51
N LYS A 5 -2.45 -24.86 -6.44
CA LYS A 5 -1.14 -24.31 -6.81
C LYS A 5 -1.18 -22.81 -7.15
N ASP A 6 -2.17 -22.37 -7.92
CA ASP A 6 -2.30 -20.96 -8.29
C ASP A 6 -2.71 -20.11 -7.08
N LYS A 7 -3.58 -20.64 -6.22
CA LYS A 7 -4.00 -19.95 -4.98
C LYS A 7 -2.86 -19.80 -3.97
N VAL A 8 -2.09 -20.86 -3.74
CA VAL A 8 -0.92 -20.83 -2.83
C VAL A 8 0.13 -19.86 -3.36
N LYS A 9 0.44 -19.94 -4.67
CA LYS A 9 1.37 -18.99 -5.31
C LYS A 9 0.90 -17.55 -5.17
N ASN A 10 -0.36 -17.25 -5.49
CA ASN A 10 -0.90 -15.90 -5.38
C ASN A 10 -0.83 -15.39 -3.93
N ALA A 11 -1.21 -16.20 -2.94
CA ALA A 11 -1.16 -15.84 -1.52
C ALA A 11 0.29 -15.56 -1.04
N LEU A 12 1.26 -16.38 -1.45
CA LEU A 12 2.67 -16.15 -1.14
C LEU A 12 3.23 -14.90 -1.83
N ASP A 13 2.85 -14.67 -3.09
CA ASP A 13 3.25 -13.48 -3.84
C ASP A 13 2.63 -12.18 -3.28
N GLU A 14 1.41 -12.26 -2.73
CA GLU A 14 0.81 -11.17 -1.94
C GLU A 14 1.50 -10.96 -0.60
N ALA A 15 1.86 -12.04 0.13
CA ALA A 15 2.65 -11.92 1.35
C ALA A 15 3.96 -11.18 1.05
N ARG A 16 4.65 -11.57 -0.02
CA ARG A 16 5.88 -10.91 -0.48
C ARG A 16 5.68 -9.42 -0.80
N MET A 17 4.56 -9.06 -1.42
CA MET A 17 4.21 -7.64 -1.70
C MET A 17 4.24 -6.81 -0.42
N LEU A 18 3.70 -7.34 0.68
CA LEU A 18 3.60 -6.61 1.95
C LEU A 18 4.88 -6.68 2.78
N VAL A 19 5.61 -7.80 2.75
CA VAL A 19 6.83 -8.01 3.53
C VAL A 19 7.90 -6.97 3.21
N LEU A 20 8.22 -6.78 1.92
CA LEU A 20 9.33 -5.91 1.52
C LEU A 20 9.10 -4.47 2.03
N GLY A 21 7.86 -4.02 1.91
CA GLY A 21 7.39 -2.75 2.41
C GLY A 21 7.46 -2.57 3.92
N ALA A 22 6.92 -3.55 4.64
CA ALA A 22 6.93 -3.55 6.10
C ALA A 22 8.37 -3.57 6.65
N GLN A 23 9.28 -4.32 6.01
CA GLN A 23 10.70 -4.35 6.38
C GLN A 23 11.38 -3.00 6.20
N VAL A 24 11.12 -2.30 5.09
CA VAL A 24 11.64 -0.95 4.86
C VAL A 24 11.17 0.00 5.96
N LEU A 25 9.88 0.00 6.29
CA LEU A 25 9.33 0.84 7.35
C LEU A 25 9.91 0.49 8.73
N VAL A 26 10.07 -0.80 9.06
CA VAL A 26 10.73 -1.24 10.30
C VAL A 26 12.17 -0.72 10.37
N GLY A 27 12.93 -0.83 9.28
CA GLY A 27 14.31 -0.33 9.22
C GLY A 27 14.37 1.19 9.47
N LEU A 28 13.43 1.94 8.91
CA LEU A 28 13.35 3.39 9.08
C LEU A 28 12.90 3.76 10.50
N GLN A 29 12.02 2.96 11.12
CA GLN A 29 11.65 3.13 12.53
C GLN A 29 12.80 2.81 13.48
N PHE A 30 13.62 1.79 13.22
CA PHE A 30 14.86 1.56 13.99
C PHE A 30 15.76 2.78 13.94
N ARG A 31 15.99 3.33 12.74
CA ARG A 31 16.81 4.53 12.57
C ARG A 31 16.22 5.73 13.32
N SER A 32 14.90 5.88 13.36
CA SER A 32 14.23 7.02 13.99
C SER A 32 14.60 7.23 15.47
N VAL A 33 14.92 6.16 16.21
CA VAL A 33 15.30 6.22 17.63
C VAL A 33 16.71 6.81 17.82
N PHE A 34 17.57 6.72 16.79
CA PHE A 34 18.94 7.24 16.83
C PHE A 34 19.06 8.67 16.29
N GLU A 35 17.98 9.24 15.76
CA GLU A 35 17.98 10.63 15.29
C GLU A 35 17.80 11.58 16.48
N LYS A 36 18.56 12.68 16.49
CA LYS A 36 18.56 13.65 17.61
C LYS A 36 17.17 14.22 17.93
N GLY A 37 16.31 14.35 16.92
CA GLY A 37 14.94 14.82 17.10
C GLY A 37 14.05 13.86 17.90
N PHE A 38 14.44 12.60 18.07
CA PHE A 38 13.71 11.65 18.92
C PHE A 38 13.69 12.10 20.39
N GLU A 39 14.83 12.58 20.91
CA GLU A 39 14.95 13.09 22.29
C GLU A 39 14.09 14.36 22.50
N SER A 40 13.83 15.11 21.43
CA SER A 40 12.95 16.29 21.48
C SER A 40 11.46 15.96 21.53
N LEU A 41 11.07 14.71 21.29
CA LEU A 41 9.67 14.29 21.34
C LEU A 41 9.20 14.13 22.79
N PRO A 42 7.93 14.46 23.11
CA PRO A 42 7.35 14.15 24.41
C PRO A 42 7.41 12.64 24.71
N VAL A 43 7.59 12.28 25.98
CA VAL A 43 7.68 10.88 26.45
C VAL A 43 6.53 9.99 25.93
N PRO A 44 5.25 10.44 25.90
CA PRO A 44 4.18 9.65 25.31
C PRO A 44 4.40 9.33 23.83
N SER A 45 4.97 10.25 23.06
CA SER A 45 5.25 10.08 21.64
C SER A 45 6.44 9.13 21.41
N GLN A 46 7.46 9.18 22.28
CA GLN A 46 8.56 8.21 22.26
C GLN A 46 8.05 6.79 22.57
N ALA A 47 7.19 6.65 23.58
CA ALA A 47 6.55 5.38 23.91
C ALA A 47 5.66 4.86 22.76
N LEU A 48 4.90 5.75 22.10
CA LEU A 48 4.13 5.40 20.91
C LEU A 48 5.02 4.96 19.75
N LYS A 49 6.18 5.58 19.52
CA LYS A 49 7.14 5.10 18.50
C LYS A 49 7.64 3.70 18.80
N LEU A 50 7.96 3.39 20.06
CA LEU A 50 8.36 2.04 20.46
C LEU A 50 7.21 1.04 20.31
N ALA A 51 5.99 1.42 20.68
CA ALA A 51 4.81 0.58 20.49
C ALA A 51 4.53 0.34 18.98
N GLY A 52 4.65 1.38 18.15
CA GLY A 52 4.53 1.30 16.70
C GLY A 52 5.56 0.36 16.08
N LEU A 53 6.81 0.42 16.55
CA LEU A 53 7.87 -0.52 16.15
C LEU A 53 7.53 -1.97 16.56
N GLY A 54 7.05 -2.18 17.78
CA GLY A 54 6.59 -3.51 18.22
C GLY A 54 5.45 -4.06 17.35
N LEU A 55 4.48 -3.22 16.99
CA LEU A 55 3.39 -3.58 16.07
C LEU A 55 3.91 -3.91 14.68
N MET A 56 4.83 -3.11 14.14
CA MET A 56 5.42 -3.37 12.81
C MET A 56 6.27 -4.63 12.79
N LEU A 57 7.02 -4.92 13.86
CA LEU A 57 7.76 -6.18 14.01
C LEU A 57 6.82 -7.38 14.09
N LEU A 58 5.71 -7.26 14.83
CA LEU A 58 4.65 -8.27 14.85
C LEU A 58 4.07 -8.49 13.44
N ALA A 59 3.77 -7.42 12.71
CA ALA A 59 3.26 -7.49 11.34
C ALA A 59 4.24 -8.24 10.41
N VAL A 60 5.54 -7.89 10.45
CA VAL A 60 6.58 -8.57 9.67
C VAL A 60 6.70 -10.04 10.04
N GLY A 61 6.68 -10.37 11.34
CA GLY A 61 6.71 -11.76 11.81
C GLY A 61 5.54 -12.59 11.28
N LEU A 62 4.32 -12.04 11.34
CA LEU A 62 3.12 -12.67 10.80
C LEU A 62 3.18 -12.82 9.27
N LEU A 63 3.74 -11.85 8.55
CA LEU A 63 3.84 -11.87 7.09
C LEU A 63 4.92 -12.83 6.56
N ILE A 64 6.01 -13.06 7.32
CA ILE A 64 7.07 -14.00 6.95
C ILE A 64 6.72 -15.44 7.33
N SER A 65 5.89 -15.63 8.37
CA SER A 65 5.48 -16.94 8.89
C SER A 65 4.98 -17.95 7.83
N PRO A 66 4.16 -17.58 6.82
CA PRO A 66 3.75 -18.50 5.75
C PRO A 66 4.90 -19.16 5.00
N ALA A 67 5.98 -18.43 4.73
CA ALA A 67 7.15 -18.99 4.04
C ALA A 67 7.86 -20.04 4.89
N ALA A 68 7.94 -19.82 6.21
CA ALA A 68 8.49 -20.78 7.15
C ALA A 68 7.58 -22.02 7.27
N TYR A 69 6.27 -21.82 7.38
CA TYR A 69 5.29 -22.92 7.46
C TYR A 69 5.31 -23.78 6.19
N HIS A 70 5.32 -23.16 5.00
CA HIS A 70 5.36 -23.86 3.73
C HIS A 70 6.61 -24.74 3.58
N ARG A 71 7.76 -24.31 4.12
CA ARG A 71 9.01 -25.10 4.05
C ARG A 71 9.13 -26.14 5.16
N LEU A 72 8.74 -25.81 6.39
CA LEU A 72 8.97 -26.67 7.55
C LEU A 72 7.87 -27.72 7.75
N VAL A 73 6.61 -27.35 7.50
CA VAL A 73 5.45 -28.24 7.71
C VAL A 73 5.08 -28.94 6.41
N GLU A 74 4.85 -28.15 5.34
CA GLU A 74 4.39 -28.68 4.05
C GLU A 74 5.53 -29.21 3.15
N ARG A 75 6.80 -29.03 3.56
CA ARG A 75 7.99 -29.44 2.78
C ARG A 75 8.03 -28.87 1.35
N GLY A 76 7.31 -27.77 1.10
CA GLY A 76 7.20 -27.10 -0.20
C GLY A 76 6.05 -27.58 -1.08
N GLU A 77 5.12 -28.39 -0.55
CA GLU A 77 3.92 -28.84 -1.27
C GLU A 77 2.78 -27.80 -1.19
N ASP A 78 2.08 -27.61 -2.32
CA ASP A 78 0.97 -26.66 -2.43
C ASP A 78 -0.35 -27.30 -1.91
N THR A 79 -0.66 -27.13 -0.63
CA THR A 79 -1.87 -27.69 0.01
C THR A 79 -2.94 -26.64 0.35
N GLU A 80 -4.17 -27.09 0.65
CA GLU A 80 -5.22 -26.19 1.15
C GLU A 80 -4.91 -25.61 2.53
N GLU A 81 -4.12 -26.32 3.33
CA GLU A 81 -3.76 -25.91 4.68
C GLU A 81 -2.88 -24.66 4.66
N ILE A 82 -1.81 -24.65 3.85
CA ILE A 82 -0.97 -23.44 3.67
C ILE A 82 -1.77 -22.27 3.11
N HIS A 83 -2.69 -22.49 2.17
CA HIS A 83 -3.53 -21.40 1.65
C HIS A 83 -4.41 -20.79 2.75
N ARG A 84 -5.07 -21.62 3.58
CA ARG A 84 -5.89 -21.14 4.71
C ARG A 84 -5.05 -20.46 5.78
N TYR A 85 -3.89 -21.03 6.11
CA TYR A 85 -2.95 -20.49 7.08
C TYR A 85 -2.45 -19.10 6.67
N THR A 86 -1.94 -18.99 5.44
CA THR A 86 -1.46 -17.73 4.83
C THR A 86 -2.57 -16.68 4.82
N SER A 87 -3.77 -17.08 4.37
CA SER A 87 -4.91 -16.16 4.26
C SER A 87 -5.32 -15.57 5.62
N LYS A 88 -5.36 -16.41 6.68
CA LYS A 88 -5.69 -15.96 8.04
C LYS A 88 -4.61 -15.04 8.60
N LEU A 89 -3.35 -15.46 8.55
CA LEU A 89 -2.24 -14.68 9.12
C LEU A 89 -2.09 -13.31 8.48
N MET A 90 -2.12 -13.24 7.15
CA MET A 90 -2.04 -11.94 6.48
C MET A 90 -3.27 -11.06 6.78
N GLY A 91 -4.44 -11.67 7.03
CA GLY A 91 -5.62 -11.00 7.55
C GLY A 91 -5.37 -10.33 8.91
N PHE A 92 -4.67 -10.99 9.82
CA PHE A 92 -4.28 -10.41 11.11
C PHE A 92 -3.13 -9.41 11.01
N ALA A 93 -2.23 -9.57 10.04
CA ALA A 93 -1.04 -8.73 9.90
C ALA A 93 -1.32 -7.29 9.43
N LEU A 94 -2.45 -7.04 8.74
CA LEU A 94 -2.81 -5.70 8.27
C LEU A 94 -3.20 -4.74 9.41
N LEU A 95 -3.77 -5.24 10.51
CA LEU A 95 -4.18 -4.43 11.66
C LEU A 95 -2.99 -3.78 12.40
N PRO A 96 -1.96 -4.53 12.84
CA PRO A 96 -0.79 -3.91 13.46
C PRO A 96 -0.05 -2.97 12.49
N PHE A 97 -0.08 -3.26 11.18
CA PHE A 97 0.44 -2.34 10.16
C PHE A 97 -0.37 -1.03 10.12
N ALA A 98 -1.71 -1.10 10.14
CA ALA A 98 -2.59 0.08 10.14
C ALA A 98 -2.37 0.94 11.38
N LEU A 99 -2.23 0.31 12.55
CA LEU A 99 -1.92 0.98 13.81
C LEU A 99 -0.54 1.65 13.76
N GLY A 100 0.48 0.96 13.24
CA GLY A 100 1.82 1.53 13.03
C GLY A 100 1.78 2.77 12.13
N LEU A 101 1.06 2.70 11.00
CA LEU A 101 0.87 3.83 10.09
C LEU A 101 0.19 5.03 10.77
N GLY A 102 -0.87 4.77 11.55
CA GLY A 102 -1.57 5.80 12.32
C GLY A 102 -0.68 6.46 13.38
N ILE A 103 0.16 5.67 14.06
CA ILE A 103 1.16 6.19 15.02
C ILE A 103 2.18 7.08 14.31
N ASP A 104 2.71 6.66 13.15
CA ASP A 104 3.70 7.44 12.41
C ASP A 104 3.10 8.79 11.95
N LEU A 105 1.84 8.80 11.48
CA LEU A 105 1.13 10.04 11.14
C LEU A 105 0.86 10.92 12.36
N TYR A 106 0.50 10.32 13.50
CA TYR A 106 0.32 11.04 14.77
C TYR A 106 1.60 11.77 15.17
N VAL A 107 2.72 11.05 15.22
CA VAL A 107 4.00 11.62 15.65
C VAL A 107 4.46 12.71 14.67
N ALA A 108 4.28 12.49 13.37
CA ALA A 108 4.64 13.47 12.37
C ALA A 108 3.85 14.78 12.50
N ALA A 109 2.52 14.69 12.59
CA ALA A 109 1.68 15.87 12.75
C ALA A 109 1.85 16.55 14.13
N GLN A 110 2.16 15.77 15.18
CA GLN A 110 2.47 16.33 16.49
C GLN A 110 3.75 17.14 16.49
N LYS A 111 4.83 16.66 15.85
CA LYS A 111 6.12 17.35 15.78
C LYS A 111 6.02 18.67 15.00
N VAL A 112 5.15 18.74 13.99
CA VAL A 112 5.02 19.91 13.11
C VAL A 112 4.06 20.97 13.65
N VAL A 113 2.90 20.55 14.17
CA VAL A 113 1.79 21.48 14.51
C VAL A 113 1.37 21.37 15.96
N GLY A 114 1.24 20.14 16.48
CA GLY A 114 0.87 19.89 17.87
C GLY A 114 0.02 18.65 18.07
N TRP A 115 -0.26 18.30 19.32
CA TRP A 115 -0.87 17.01 19.66
C TRP A 115 -2.31 16.83 19.15
N LYS A 116 -3.11 17.90 19.03
CA LYS A 116 -4.50 17.84 18.54
C LYS A 116 -4.55 17.43 17.07
N THR A 117 -3.75 18.08 16.24
CA THR A 117 -3.57 17.73 14.82
C THR A 117 -2.88 16.39 14.67
N GLY A 118 -1.94 16.05 15.57
CA GLY A 118 -1.39 14.71 15.73
C GLY A 118 -2.49 13.66 15.87
N ALA A 119 -3.35 13.80 16.88
CA ALA A 119 -4.44 12.89 17.16
C ALA A 119 -5.40 12.77 15.97
N ALA A 120 -5.79 13.89 15.37
CA ALA A 120 -6.66 13.91 14.20
C ALA A 120 -6.03 13.19 12.99
N ALA A 121 -4.77 13.46 12.68
CA ALA A 121 -4.06 12.85 11.55
C ALA A 121 -3.84 11.35 11.75
N GLY A 122 -3.42 10.93 12.95
CA GLY A 122 -3.22 9.53 13.27
C GLY A 122 -4.52 8.73 13.26
N LEU A 123 -5.59 9.29 13.83
CA LEU A 123 -6.92 8.66 13.81
C LEU A 123 -7.48 8.59 12.40
N LEU A 124 -7.40 9.67 11.63
CA LEU A 124 -7.85 9.69 10.23
C LEU A 124 -7.09 8.66 9.39
N GLY A 125 -5.76 8.61 9.51
CA GLY A 125 -4.93 7.63 8.80
C GLY A 125 -5.29 6.19 9.15
N LEU A 126 -5.50 5.91 10.44
CA LEU A 126 -5.95 4.60 10.92
C LEU A 126 -7.34 4.24 10.37
N LEU A 127 -8.29 5.16 10.45
CA LEU A 127 -9.66 4.95 9.96
C LEU A 127 -9.68 4.70 8.45
N VAL A 128 -8.91 5.47 7.67
CA VAL A 128 -8.77 5.27 6.24
C VAL A 128 -8.16 3.89 5.94
N ALA A 129 -7.07 3.50 6.61
CA ALA A 129 -6.46 2.20 6.43
C ALA A 129 -7.43 1.05 6.77
N VAL A 130 -8.10 1.12 7.92
CA VAL A 130 -9.08 0.10 8.35
C VAL A 130 -10.30 0.07 7.42
N PHE A 131 -10.75 1.23 6.93
CA PHE A 131 -11.85 1.31 5.97
C PHE A 131 -11.52 0.55 4.70
N PHE A 132 -10.35 0.81 4.10
CA PHE A 132 -9.96 0.19 2.84
C PHE A 132 -9.57 -1.29 2.98
N TRP A 133 -8.91 -1.68 4.07
CA TRP A 133 -8.37 -3.04 4.25
C TRP A 133 -9.29 -4.01 4.97
N TYR A 134 -10.40 -3.55 5.58
CA TYR A 134 -11.34 -4.41 6.29
C TYR A 134 -12.79 -4.03 6.04
N LEU A 135 -13.17 -2.76 6.22
CA LEU A 135 -14.59 -2.38 6.23
C LEU A 135 -15.25 -2.48 4.85
N LEU A 136 -14.56 -1.96 3.82
CA LEU A 136 -14.98 -2.07 2.42
C LEU A 136 -15.14 -3.54 2.01
N GLU A 137 -14.28 -4.39 2.54
CA GLU A 137 -14.19 -5.80 2.21
C GLU A 137 -15.28 -6.62 2.90
N LEU A 138 -15.53 -6.37 4.19
CA LEU A 138 -16.61 -7.02 4.93
C LEU A 138 -18.00 -6.66 4.36
N TYR A 139 -18.17 -5.42 3.92
CA TYR A 139 -19.42 -4.98 3.28
C TYR A 139 -19.68 -5.73 1.97
N ARG A 140 -18.68 -5.82 1.09
CA ARG A 140 -18.81 -6.48 -0.22
C ARG A 140 -18.76 -8.00 -0.17
N ARG A 141 -18.17 -8.59 0.89
CA ARG A 141 -18.03 -10.05 1.02
C ARG A 141 -19.38 -10.77 1.04
N ARG A 142 -20.42 -10.20 1.67
CA ARG A 142 -21.75 -10.86 1.74
C ARG A 142 -22.40 -10.97 0.36
N GLU A 143 -22.37 -9.87 -0.40
CA GLU A 143 -22.93 -9.80 -1.75
C GLU A 143 -22.16 -10.74 -2.70
N ARG A 144 -20.82 -10.65 -2.69
CA ARG A 144 -19.96 -11.43 -3.59
C ARG A 144 -19.89 -12.92 -3.25
N ALA A 145 -20.06 -13.30 -1.99
CA ALA A 145 -20.07 -14.71 -1.62
C ALA A 145 -21.22 -15.47 -2.29
N GLY A 146 -22.37 -14.82 -2.49
CA GLY A 146 -23.49 -15.38 -3.25
C GLY A 146 -23.13 -15.58 -4.72
N GLU A 147 -22.65 -14.52 -5.39
CA GLU A 147 -22.27 -14.57 -6.80
C GLU A 147 -21.16 -15.60 -7.10
N ILE A 148 -20.16 -15.72 -6.21
CA ILE A 148 -19.08 -16.70 -6.37
C ILE A 148 -19.62 -18.13 -6.15
N ALA A 149 -20.56 -18.33 -5.23
CA ALA A 149 -21.15 -19.65 -4.98
C ALA A 149 -22.07 -20.08 -6.13
N GLU A 150 -22.85 -19.16 -6.68
CA GLU A 150 -23.72 -19.40 -7.85
C GLU A 150 -22.88 -19.75 -9.08
N LYS A 151 -21.88 -18.91 -9.40
CA LYS A 151 -20.97 -19.18 -10.52
C LYS A 151 -20.19 -20.49 -10.36
N LYS A 152 -19.87 -20.89 -9.12
CA LYS A 152 -19.26 -22.20 -8.83
C LYS A 152 -20.21 -23.37 -9.11
N ARG A 153 -21.52 -23.21 -8.85
CA ARG A 153 -22.52 -24.24 -9.15
C ARG A 153 -22.68 -24.39 -10.66
N GLU A 154 -22.80 -23.27 -11.37
CA GLU A 154 -22.83 -23.27 -12.84
C GLU A 154 -21.58 -23.94 -13.44
N GLU A 155 -20.38 -23.65 -12.91
CA GLU A 155 -19.13 -24.29 -13.35
C GLU A 155 -19.06 -25.79 -13.01
N GLN A 156 -19.81 -26.28 -12.01
CA GLN A 156 -19.84 -27.69 -11.62
C GLN A 156 -20.90 -28.50 -12.40
N GLU A 157 -21.93 -27.84 -12.92
CA GLU A 157 -22.96 -28.45 -13.75
C GLU A 157 -22.49 -28.67 -15.20
N VAL A 158 -21.39 -28.02 -15.61
CA VAL A 158 -20.76 -28.20 -16.93
C VAL A 158 -19.61 -29.21 -16.82
N ASP A 159 -19.77 -30.39 -17.43
CA ASP A 159 -18.86 -31.54 -17.33
C ASP A 159 -17.41 -31.26 -17.81
N GLU A 160 -17.26 -30.45 -18.87
CA GLU A 160 -15.96 -29.92 -19.31
C GLU A 160 -16.09 -28.49 -19.86
N PRO A 161 -15.27 -27.53 -19.38
CA PRO A 161 -15.26 -26.19 -19.94
C PRO A 161 -14.66 -26.22 -21.35
N LYS A 162 -15.34 -25.54 -22.29
CA LYS A 162 -14.85 -25.37 -23.67
C LYS A 162 -13.43 -24.77 -23.67
N ASP A 163 -12.61 -25.14 -24.65
CA ASP A 163 -11.23 -24.64 -24.78
C ASP A 163 -11.16 -23.10 -24.78
N GLU A 164 -12.15 -22.43 -25.38
CA GLU A 164 -12.30 -20.98 -25.38
C GLU A 164 -12.42 -20.40 -23.95
N GLU A 165 -13.28 -20.97 -23.11
CA GLU A 165 -13.46 -20.51 -21.72
C GLU A 165 -12.23 -20.76 -20.84
N ARG A 166 -11.46 -21.81 -21.16
CA ARG A 166 -10.21 -22.12 -20.47
C ARG A 166 -9.14 -21.09 -20.82
N ASP A 167 -9.07 -20.69 -22.10
CA ASP A 167 -8.14 -19.66 -22.57
C ASP A 167 -8.51 -18.28 -22.01
N GLU A 168 -9.80 -17.94 -21.93
CA GLU A 168 -10.28 -16.71 -21.29
C GLU A 168 -9.92 -16.64 -19.80
N ARG A 169 -10.13 -17.74 -19.05
CA ARG A 169 -9.74 -17.81 -17.64
C ARG A 169 -8.23 -17.62 -17.45
N LYS A 170 -7.41 -18.22 -18.31
CA LYS A 170 -5.96 -18.06 -18.28
C LYS A 170 -5.56 -16.60 -18.55
N LYS A 171 -6.14 -15.96 -19.57
CA LYS A 171 -5.91 -14.53 -19.87
C LYS A 171 -6.28 -13.63 -18.70
N LEU A 172 -7.37 -13.93 -17.99
CA LEU A 172 -7.76 -13.17 -16.80
C LEU A 172 -6.78 -13.36 -15.63
N SER A 173 -6.36 -14.60 -15.37
CA SER A 173 -5.31 -14.92 -14.38
C SER A 173 -4.05 -14.10 -14.62
N ASP A 174 -3.59 -14.07 -15.87
CA ASP A 174 -2.37 -13.35 -16.25
C ASP A 174 -2.53 -11.83 -16.08
N LYS A 175 -3.68 -11.27 -16.46
CA LYS A 175 -4.01 -9.85 -16.21
C LYS A 175 -4.00 -9.50 -14.72
N ILE A 176 -4.55 -10.36 -13.87
CA ILE A 176 -4.54 -10.18 -12.42
C ILE A 176 -3.12 -10.21 -11.87
N LYS A 177 -2.30 -11.17 -12.31
CA LYS A 177 -0.88 -11.24 -11.94
C LYS A 177 -0.12 -10.00 -12.39
N HIS A 178 -0.40 -9.46 -13.57
CA HIS A 178 0.22 -8.23 -14.06
C HIS A 178 -0.13 -7.04 -13.17
N VAL A 179 -1.41 -6.77 -12.89
CA VAL A 179 -1.80 -5.61 -12.07
C VAL A 179 -1.27 -5.72 -10.63
N LEU A 180 -1.26 -6.92 -10.04
CA LEU A 180 -0.64 -7.13 -8.72
C LEU A 180 0.87 -6.93 -8.77
N THR A 181 1.54 -7.31 -9.86
CA THR A 181 2.97 -7.07 -10.05
C THR A 181 3.26 -5.58 -10.23
N GLU A 182 2.43 -4.85 -10.97
CA GLU A 182 2.53 -3.39 -11.09
C GLU A 182 2.40 -2.70 -9.73
N CYS A 183 1.43 -3.11 -8.89
CA CYS A 183 1.35 -2.65 -7.50
C CYS A 183 2.62 -2.94 -6.71
N ARG A 184 3.23 -4.13 -6.86
CA ARG A 184 4.48 -4.52 -6.18
C ARG A 184 5.68 -3.68 -6.57
N VAL A 185 5.73 -3.19 -7.81
CA VAL A 185 6.83 -2.34 -8.26
C VAL A 185 6.78 -0.98 -7.57
N VAL A 186 5.57 -0.44 -7.37
CA VAL A 186 5.39 0.91 -6.82
C VAL A 186 5.38 0.93 -5.28
N LEU A 187 4.75 -0.07 -4.66
CA LEU A 187 4.45 -0.06 -3.21
C LEU A 187 5.69 0.07 -2.30
N PRO A 188 6.77 -0.74 -2.46
CA PRO A 188 7.97 -0.61 -1.64
C PRO A 188 8.65 0.76 -1.79
N GLY A 189 8.60 1.35 -2.99
CA GLY A 189 9.11 2.69 -3.25
C GLY A 189 8.34 3.75 -2.46
N ALA A 190 7.01 3.70 -2.49
CA ALA A 190 6.16 4.62 -1.71
C ALA A 190 6.39 4.50 -0.19
N GLN A 191 6.60 3.28 0.32
CA GLN A 191 6.91 3.03 1.73
C GLN A 191 8.29 3.54 2.13
N ALA A 192 9.29 3.36 1.27
CA ALA A 192 10.62 3.93 1.48
C ALA A 192 10.56 5.46 1.56
N LEU A 193 9.90 6.10 0.59
CA LEU A 193 9.72 7.55 0.55
C LEU A 193 9.05 8.06 1.83
N MET A 194 7.94 7.46 2.25
CA MET A 194 7.26 7.85 3.48
C MET A 194 8.18 7.74 4.70
N GLY A 195 8.90 6.62 4.85
CA GLY A 195 9.76 6.45 6.01
C GLY A 195 11.00 7.36 5.99
N PHE A 196 11.56 7.69 4.82
CA PHE A 196 12.62 8.69 4.70
C PHE A 196 12.13 10.09 5.05
N GLN A 197 10.93 10.47 4.57
CA GLN A 197 10.30 11.73 4.97
C GLN A 197 10.04 11.76 6.48
N PHE A 198 9.63 10.63 7.07
CA PHE A 198 9.43 10.54 8.51
C PHE A 198 10.74 10.73 9.27
N ILE A 199 11.84 10.11 8.83
CA ILE A 199 13.16 10.35 9.44
C ILE A 199 13.57 11.81 9.33
N ALA A 200 13.31 12.44 8.17
CA ALA A 200 13.67 13.84 7.95
C ALA A 200 13.09 14.77 9.03
N ILE A 201 11.86 14.51 9.52
CA ILE A 201 11.23 15.36 10.55
C ILE A 201 11.95 15.31 11.91
N LEU A 202 12.77 14.29 12.14
CA LEU A 202 13.55 14.10 13.37
C LEU A 202 14.96 14.67 13.22
N THR A 203 15.30 15.31 12.11
CA THR A 203 16.62 15.92 11.90
C THR A 203 16.61 17.39 12.34
N GLU A 204 17.75 17.89 12.82
CA GLU A 204 17.93 19.32 13.14
C GLU A 204 17.69 20.23 11.91
N SER A 205 17.99 19.72 10.72
CA SER A 205 17.79 20.45 9.45
C SER A 205 16.32 20.76 9.19
N PHE A 206 15.41 19.86 9.61
CA PHE A 206 13.98 20.07 9.48
C PHE A 206 13.48 21.16 10.41
N ASP A 207 14.01 21.24 11.64
CA ASP A 207 13.61 22.27 12.61
C ASP A 207 13.94 23.69 12.11
N LYS A 208 14.97 23.84 11.27
CA LYS A 208 15.37 25.10 10.62
C LYS A 208 14.54 25.47 9.38
N LEU A 209 13.63 24.61 8.93
CA LEU A 209 12.80 24.90 7.75
C LEU A 209 11.74 26.00 8.04
N PRO A 210 11.38 26.80 7.02
CA PRO A 210 10.21 27.67 7.10
C PRO A 210 8.94 26.87 7.43
N SER A 211 8.05 27.46 8.23
CA SER A 211 6.80 26.81 8.65
C SER A 211 5.96 26.33 7.48
N GLY A 212 5.90 27.10 6.38
CA GLY A 212 5.21 26.71 5.15
C GLY A 212 5.71 25.37 4.58
N SER A 213 7.02 25.17 4.53
CA SER A 213 7.62 23.91 4.05
C SER A 213 7.36 22.75 5.00
N LYS A 214 7.30 22.99 6.31
CA LYS A 214 6.94 21.95 7.29
C LYS A 214 5.51 21.45 7.07
N TYR A 215 4.56 22.34 6.78
CA TYR A 215 3.17 21.96 6.47
C TYR A 215 3.08 21.19 5.14
N VAL A 216 3.78 21.63 4.10
CA VAL A 216 3.84 20.91 2.81
C VAL A 216 4.44 19.51 3.02
N HIS A 217 5.54 19.39 3.76
CA HIS A 217 6.16 18.10 4.09
C HIS A 217 5.17 17.17 4.80
N LEU A 218 4.43 17.68 5.79
CA LEU A 218 3.42 16.90 6.50
C LEU A 218 2.29 16.43 5.56
N ALA A 219 1.83 17.29 4.64
CA ALA A 219 0.85 16.91 3.63
C ALA A 219 1.40 15.80 2.71
N CYS A 220 2.67 15.86 2.33
CA CYS A 220 3.33 14.85 1.49
C CYS A 220 3.41 13.49 2.20
N ILE A 221 3.72 13.47 3.51
CA ILE A 221 3.66 12.23 4.32
C ILE A 221 2.25 11.64 4.28
N GLY A 222 1.21 12.47 4.44
CA GLY A 222 -0.19 12.03 4.37
C GLY A 222 -0.58 11.47 2.99
N LEU A 223 -0.12 12.10 1.91
CA LEU A 223 -0.35 11.64 0.53
C LEU A 223 0.38 10.31 0.25
N ASN A 224 1.61 10.14 0.74
CA ASN A 224 2.33 8.88 0.62
C ASN A 224 1.67 7.78 1.48
N ALA A 225 1.19 8.11 2.68
CA ALA A 225 0.39 7.18 3.48
C ALA A 225 -0.88 6.73 2.74
N LEU A 226 -1.61 7.65 2.10
CA LEU A 226 -2.78 7.33 1.28
C LEU A 226 -2.40 6.45 0.08
N THR A 227 -1.28 6.73 -0.58
CA THR A 227 -0.73 5.90 -1.68
C THR A 227 -0.50 4.46 -1.22
N ILE A 228 0.13 4.28 -0.05
CA ILE A 228 0.39 2.96 0.54
C ILE A 228 -0.92 2.22 0.82
N VAL A 229 -1.91 2.90 1.41
CA VAL A 229 -3.24 2.31 1.67
C VAL A 229 -3.89 1.84 0.38
N LEU A 230 -3.92 2.68 -0.66
CA LEU A 230 -4.52 2.35 -1.95
C LEU A 230 -3.79 1.21 -2.67
N LEU A 231 -2.46 1.16 -2.64
CA LEU A 231 -1.67 0.10 -3.28
C LEU A 231 -1.74 -1.25 -2.56
N MET A 232 -1.95 -1.25 -1.23
CA MET A 232 -2.16 -2.48 -0.45
C MET A 232 -3.59 -3.02 -0.55
N THR A 233 -4.57 -2.17 -0.89
CA THR A 233 -6.00 -2.54 -0.94
C THR A 233 -6.29 -3.70 -1.90
N PRO A 234 -5.77 -3.77 -3.13
CA PRO A 234 -6.05 -4.89 -4.04
C PRO A 234 -5.70 -6.26 -3.47
N ALA A 235 -4.54 -6.39 -2.82
CA ALA A 235 -4.12 -7.66 -2.22
C ALA A 235 -5.04 -8.06 -1.05
N ALA A 236 -5.41 -7.09 -0.19
CA ALA A 236 -6.37 -7.33 0.89
C ALA A 236 -7.75 -7.76 0.35
N TYR A 237 -8.24 -7.06 -0.68
CA TYR A 237 -9.53 -7.31 -1.31
C TYR A 237 -9.59 -8.68 -1.98
N HIS A 238 -8.56 -9.07 -2.74
CA HIS A 238 -8.47 -10.38 -3.38
C HIS A 238 -8.58 -11.52 -2.36
N ARG A 239 -7.93 -11.35 -1.21
CA ARG A 239 -7.90 -12.34 -0.16
C ARG A 239 -9.22 -12.43 0.63
N ILE A 240 -9.77 -11.29 1.04
CA ILE A 240 -10.89 -11.23 1.97
C ILE A 240 -12.25 -11.33 1.28
N VAL A 241 -12.41 -10.68 0.11
CA VAL A 241 -13.68 -10.65 -0.63
C VAL A 241 -13.75 -11.80 -1.64
N GLU A 242 -12.71 -11.92 -2.47
CA GLU A 242 -12.71 -12.89 -3.58
C GLU A 242 -12.24 -14.28 -3.16
N GLN A 243 -11.77 -14.47 -1.91
CA GLN A 243 -11.28 -15.75 -1.40
C GLN A 243 -10.17 -16.37 -2.27
N GLY A 244 -9.34 -15.51 -2.89
CA GLY A 244 -8.30 -15.90 -3.84
C GLY A 244 -8.83 -16.37 -5.20
N GLN A 245 -10.08 -16.04 -5.56
CA GLN A 245 -10.62 -16.28 -6.90
C GLN A 245 -10.24 -15.16 -7.86
N GLU A 246 -9.90 -15.56 -9.08
CA GLU A 246 -9.52 -14.64 -10.15
C GLU A 246 -10.75 -14.18 -10.94
N THR A 247 -11.27 -13.00 -10.62
CA THR A 247 -12.48 -12.44 -11.25
C THR A 247 -12.20 -11.15 -12.03
N GLU A 248 -12.98 -10.92 -13.10
CA GLU A 248 -12.89 -9.70 -13.92
C GLU A 248 -13.21 -8.44 -13.08
N HIS A 249 -14.10 -8.57 -12.08
CA HIS A 249 -14.38 -7.52 -11.12
C HIS A 249 -13.13 -7.13 -10.33
N PHE A 250 -12.41 -8.13 -9.80
CA PHE A 250 -11.18 -7.91 -9.07
C PHE A 250 -10.13 -7.20 -9.93
N HIS A 251 -9.90 -7.66 -11.17
CA HIS A 251 -8.98 -7.02 -12.10
C HIS A 251 -9.31 -5.53 -12.28
N ARG A 252 -10.57 -5.19 -12.57
CA ARG A 252 -11.01 -3.79 -12.73
C ARG A 252 -10.84 -2.97 -11.46
N PHE A 253 -11.13 -3.55 -10.30
CA PHE A 253 -10.96 -2.89 -9.01
C PHE A 253 -9.48 -2.62 -8.72
N ALA A 254 -8.61 -3.62 -8.88
CA ALA A 254 -7.17 -3.52 -8.70
C ALA A 254 -6.56 -2.44 -9.61
N SER A 255 -6.92 -2.42 -10.89
CA SER A 255 -6.45 -1.40 -11.83
C SER A 255 -6.90 0.00 -11.42
N LYS A 256 -8.14 0.17 -10.94
CA LYS A 256 -8.64 1.47 -10.46
C LYS A 256 -7.87 1.94 -9.23
N MET A 257 -7.59 1.05 -8.28
CA MET A 257 -6.83 1.39 -7.07
C MET A 257 -5.37 1.76 -7.40
N LEU A 258 -4.72 1.02 -8.30
CA LEU A 258 -3.38 1.35 -8.78
C LEU A 258 -3.33 2.75 -9.41
N VAL A 259 -4.22 3.03 -10.37
CA VAL A 259 -4.28 4.35 -11.03
C VAL A 259 -4.64 5.46 -10.04
N ALA A 260 -5.56 5.20 -9.10
CA ALA A 260 -5.93 6.16 -8.07
C ALA A 260 -4.76 6.46 -7.13
N ALA A 261 -3.88 5.49 -6.85
CA ALA A 261 -2.70 5.67 -5.99
C ALA A 261 -1.60 6.51 -6.65
N LEU A 262 -1.52 6.53 -7.99
CA LEU A 262 -0.53 7.36 -8.69
C LEU A 262 -0.78 8.86 -8.51
N VAL A 263 -2.04 9.29 -8.31
CA VAL A 263 -2.38 10.71 -8.10
C VAL A 263 -1.75 11.27 -6.80
N PRO A 264 -2.03 10.71 -5.61
CA PRO A 264 -1.41 11.19 -4.38
C PRO A 264 0.11 10.98 -4.38
N LEU A 265 0.64 9.94 -5.05
CA LEU A 265 2.08 9.74 -5.18
C LEU A 265 2.75 10.87 -5.97
N ALA A 266 2.18 11.29 -7.10
CA ALA A 266 2.69 12.41 -7.90
C ALA A 266 2.69 13.72 -7.10
N LEU A 267 1.58 13.98 -6.39
CA LEU A 267 1.44 15.18 -5.56
C LEU A 267 2.43 15.17 -4.38
N GLY A 268 2.60 14.02 -3.71
CA GLY A 268 3.56 13.86 -2.61
C GLY A 268 5.00 14.09 -3.06
N LEU A 269 5.43 13.45 -4.14
CA LEU A 269 6.79 13.64 -4.69
C LEU A 269 7.04 15.07 -5.17
N SER A 270 6.05 15.72 -5.78
CA SER A 270 6.19 17.11 -6.23
C SER A 270 6.31 18.07 -5.03
N GLY A 271 5.57 17.81 -3.95
CA GLY A 271 5.72 18.56 -2.70
C GLY A 271 7.05 18.28 -1.98
N ASP A 272 7.60 17.07 -2.07
CA ASP A 272 8.96 16.79 -1.58
C ASP A 272 10.00 17.62 -2.32
N VAL A 273 9.88 17.72 -3.65
CA VAL A 273 10.75 18.60 -4.45
C VAL A 273 10.62 20.06 -4.01
N TYR A 274 9.41 20.55 -3.75
CA TYR A 274 9.21 21.89 -3.18
C TYR A 274 10.01 22.08 -1.89
N VAL A 275 9.92 21.13 -0.94
CA VAL A 275 10.60 21.23 0.36
C VAL A 275 12.11 21.19 0.20
N VAL A 276 12.63 20.31 -0.65
CA VAL A 276 14.07 20.17 -0.91
C VAL A 276 14.62 21.42 -1.59
N VAL A 277 13.97 21.91 -2.64
CA VAL A 277 14.41 23.13 -3.35
C VAL A 277 14.36 24.35 -2.43
N GLN A 278 13.32 24.45 -1.58
CA GLN A 278 13.24 25.52 -0.60
C GLN A 278 14.40 25.47 0.39
N LYS A 279 14.78 24.26 0.85
CA LYS A 279 15.88 24.09 1.79
C LYS A 279 17.24 24.47 1.21
N VAL A 280 17.43 24.29 -0.10
CA VAL A 280 18.70 24.52 -0.80
C VAL A 280 18.84 25.96 -1.28
N THR A 281 17.76 26.54 -1.80
CA THR A 281 17.79 27.85 -2.48
C THR A 281 17.26 29.00 -1.64
N ASP A 282 16.58 28.71 -0.53
CA ASP A 282 15.83 29.65 0.31
C ASP A 282 14.79 30.51 -0.46
N SER A 283 14.47 30.14 -1.72
CA SER A 283 13.60 30.91 -2.61
C SER A 283 12.27 30.21 -2.88
N GLN A 284 11.17 30.82 -2.43
CA GLN A 284 9.82 30.26 -2.60
C GLN A 284 9.42 30.13 -4.06
N LEU A 285 9.81 31.09 -4.91
CA LEU A 285 9.46 31.07 -6.32
C LEU A 285 10.12 29.88 -7.04
N VAL A 286 11.42 29.66 -6.80
CA VAL A 286 12.16 28.55 -7.41
C VAL A 286 11.58 27.20 -6.97
N SER A 287 11.18 27.10 -5.69
CA SER A 287 10.55 25.89 -5.14
C SER A 287 9.20 25.59 -5.77
N ILE A 288 8.33 26.59 -5.92
CA ILE A 288 7.00 26.42 -6.56
C ILE A 288 7.16 26.02 -8.02
N VAL A 289 8.00 26.74 -8.78
CA VAL A 289 8.22 26.46 -10.20
C VAL A 289 8.76 25.04 -10.39
N SER A 290 9.76 24.63 -9.60
CA SER A 290 10.34 23.29 -9.70
C SER A 290 9.32 22.20 -9.38
N ALA A 291 8.51 22.39 -8.34
CA ALA A 291 7.45 21.45 -7.98
C ALA A 291 6.36 21.34 -9.05
N LEU A 292 5.94 22.46 -9.64
CA LEU A 292 4.97 22.47 -10.74
C LEU A 292 5.52 21.81 -12.00
N VAL A 293 6.79 22.04 -12.33
CA VAL A 293 7.46 21.39 -13.47
C VAL A 293 7.51 19.87 -13.27
N ILE A 294 7.93 19.40 -12.10
CA ILE A 294 7.97 17.96 -11.79
C ILE A 294 6.55 17.37 -11.79
N LEU A 295 5.56 18.07 -11.25
CA LEU A 295 4.17 17.63 -11.27
C LEU A 295 3.65 17.50 -12.70
N ALA A 296 3.95 18.49 -13.55
CA ALA A 296 3.57 18.46 -14.97
C ALA A 296 4.23 17.27 -15.69
N ILE A 297 5.51 16.99 -15.43
CA ILE A 297 6.23 15.83 -15.98
C ILE A 297 5.56 14.52 -15.55
N PHE A 298 5.24 14.35 -14.27
CA PHE A 298 4.53 13.15 -13.81
C PHE A 298 3.15 13.04 -14.41
N TRP A 299 2.39 14.13 -14.47
CA TRP A 299 1.05 14.13 -15.04
C TRP A 299 1.05 13.80 -16.52
N GLU A 300 1.98 14.38 -17.28
CA GLU A 300 2.14 14.14 -18.71
C GLU A 300 2.59 12.70 -18.97
N LEU A 301 3.58 12.18 -18.25
CA LEU A 301 4.06 10.82 -18.45
C LEU A 301 3.04 9.76 -18.03
N TRP A 302 2.35 9.95 -16.90
CA TRP A 302 1.47 8.93 -16.32
C TRP A 302 0.05 8.98 -16.87
N PHE A 303 -0.49 10.18 -17.13
CA PHE A 303 -1.88 10.36 -17.59
C PHE A 303 -1.95 10.94 -19.00
N GLY A 304 -1.17 11.98 -19.32
CA GLY A 304 -1.24 12.64 -20.62
C GLY A 304 -0.91 11.70 -21.80
N LEU A 305 0.30 11.15 -21.80
CA LEU A 305 0.81 10.24 -22.82
C LEU A 305 -0.02 8.94 -22.88
N THR A 306 -0.43 8.42 -21.73
CA THR A 306 -1.18 7.16 -21.64
C THR A 306 -2.60 7.32 -22.18
N LEU A 307 -3.28 8.42 -21.84
CA LEU A 307 -4.60 8.74 -22.38
C LEU A 307 -4.53 9.05 -23.87
N TYR A 308 -3.52 9.80 -24.32
CA TYR A 308 -3.30 10.09 -25.74
C TYR A 308 -3.13 8.82 -26.58
N ARG A 309 -2.26 7.90 -26.12
CA ARG A 309 -2.07 6.59 -26.78
C ARG A 309 -3.32 5.71 -26.74
N ARG A 310 -4.12 5.80 -25.66
CA ARG A 310 -5.41 5.10 -25.57
C ARG A 310 -6.42 5.61 -26.60
N THR A 311 -6.50 6.93 -26.80
CA THR A 311 -7.35 7.52 -27.85
C THR A 311 -6.89 7.12 -29.24
N GLN A 312 -5.58 7.15 -29.53
CA GLN A 312 -5.09 6.74 -30.85
C GLN A 312 -5.39 5.27 -31.17
N ARG A 313 -5.28 4.35 -30.20
CA ARG A 313 -5.66 2.95 -30.42
C ARG A 313 -7.17 2.76 -30.66
N LYS A 314 -8.03 3.56 -30.02
CA LYS A 314 -9.48 3.56 -30.29
C LYS A 314 -9.84 4.07 -31.68
N TYR A 315 -9.03 4.94 -32.28
CA TYR A 315 -9.23 5.43 -33.65
C TYR A 315 -8.60 4.51 -34.71
N ALA A 316 -7.68 3.63 -34.31
CA ALA A 316 -7.02 2.66 -35.19
C ALA A 316 -7.69 1.27 -35.20
N SER A 317 -8.70 1.04 -34.36
CA SER A 317 -9.53 -0.19 -34.28
C SER A 317 -10.91 0.06 -34.86
#